data_AF-A0A560JFT2-F1
#
_entry.id   AF-A0A560JFT2-F1
#
_cell.length_a   1.000
_cell.length_b   1.000
_cell.length_c   1.000
_cell.angle_alpha   90.00
_cell.angle_beta   90.00
_cell.angle_gamma   90.00
#
_symmetry.space_group_name_H-M   'P 1'
#
loop_
_entity.id
_entity.type
_entity.pdbx_description
1 polymer ?
#
loop_
_entity_poly.entity_id
_entity_poly.type
_entity_poly.pdbx_seq_one_letter_code
_entity_poly.pdbx_strand_id
1 'polypeptide(L)'
;MPGSILFRATLAGTALQVAMVVAGHYVPVIADFFAVGGMAISALAGFLYGRTRTGLSIAVMGGALVGGACALIGILVSWRLGDVPAVILALGTALSVFTGALGGLAGWLFRDGYRGRWWYDAAGR
;
A
#
# COMPACT_ATOMS: atom_id res chain seq x y z
N MET A 1 2.84 -12.36 -15.53
CA MET A 1 2.75 -11.03 -16.17
C MET A 1 2.84 -9.91 -15.12
N PRO A 2 3.68 -8.89 -15.32
CA PRO A 2 3.97 -7.81 -14.35
C PRO A 2 2.74 -7.07 -13.79
N GLY A 3 1.63 -6.98 -14.56
CA GLY A 3 0.39 -6.30 -14.17
C GLY A 3 -0.42 -6.99 -13.07
N SER A 4 -0.32 -8.32 -12.96
CA SER A 4 -1.06 -9.09 -11.93
C SER A 4 -0.62 -8.76 -10.50
N ILE A 5 0.66 -8.39 -10.30
CA ILE A 5 1.21 -8.09 -8.97
C ILE A 5 0.83 -6.68 -8.54
N LEU A 6 0.86 -5.69 -9.44
CA LEU A 6 0.35 -4.34 -9.16
C LEU A 6 -1.12 -4.43 -8.74
N PHE A 7 -1.92 -5.11 -9.54
CA PHE A 7 -3.35 -5.26 -9.29
C PHE A 7 -3.63 -5.93 -7.93
N ARG A 8 -2.95 -7.04 -7.60
CA ARG A 8 -3.13 -7.73 -6.32
C ARG A 8 -2.66 -6.91 -5.12
N ALA A 9 -1.53 -6.19 -5.24
CA ALA A 9 -1.02 -5.35 -4.17
C ALA A 9 -1.93 -4.15 -3.91
N THR A 10 -2.42 -3.49 -4.97
CA THR A 10 -3.42 -2.42 -4.86
C THR A 10 -4.72 -2.95 -4.28
N LEU A 11 -5.24 -4.08 -4.76
CA LEU A 11 -6.49 -4.65 -4.26
C LEU A 11 -6.39 -5.00 -2.77
N ALA A 12 -5.30 -5.66 -2.35
CA ALA A 12 -5.08 -6.00 -0.95
C ALA A 12 -4.89 -4.75 -0.07
N GLY A 13 -4.12 -3.77 -0.54
CA GLY A 13 -3.94 -2.49 0.16
C GLY A 13 -5.25 -1.72 0.29
N THR A 14 -6.06 -1.68 -0.76
CA THR A 14 -7.37 -1.01 -0.76
C THR A 14 -8.33 -1.71 0.19
N ALA A 15 -8.39 -3.05 0.16
CA ALA A 15 -9.23 -3.81 1.09
C ALA A 15 -8.86 -3.52 2.55
N LEU A 16 -7.55 -3.45 2.86
CA LEU A 16 -7.07 -3.16 4.20
C LEU A 16 -7.35 -1.71 4.62
N GLN A 17 -7.18 -0.74 3.71
CA GLN A 17 -7.55 0.67 3.94
C GLN A 17 -9.04 0.82 4.23
N VAL A 18 -9.90 0.21 3.43
CA VAL A 18 -11.35 0.24 3.63
C VAL A 18 -11.74 -0.45 4.93
N ALA A 19 -11.16 -1.61 5.23
CA ALA A 19 -11.42 -2.31 6.49
C ALA A 19 -11.04 -1.46 7.72
N MET A 20 -9.88 -0.79 7.68
CA MET A 20 -9.44 0.12 8.74
C MET A 20 -10.43 1.28 8.90
N VAL A 21 -10.82 1.93 7.80
CA VAL A 21 -11.76 3.07 7.82
C VAL A 21 -13.11 2.66 8.38
N VAL A 22 -13.68 1.55 7.91
CA VAL A 22 -14.95 1.03 8.41
C VAL A 22 -14.85 0.69 9.88
N ALA A 23 -13.75 0.07 10.33
CA ALA A 23 -13.56 -0.24 11.75
C ALA A 23 -13.44 1.03 12.61
N GLY A 24 -12.71 2.05 12.15
CA GLY A 24 -12.56 3.32 12.88
C GLY A 24 -13.83 4.17 12.93
N HIS A 25 -14.73 4.02 11.94
CA HIS A 25 -16.04 4.65 11.99
C HIS A 25 -16.86 4.20 13.21
N TYR A 26 -16.76 2.92 13.59
CA TYR A 26 -17.47 2.37 14.75
C TYR A 26 -16.67 2.40 16.04
N VAL A 27 -15.33 2.48 15.97
CA VAL A 27 -14.43 2.42 17.12
C VAL A 27 -13.50 3.64 17.11
N PRO A 28 -13.76 4.66 17.95
CA PRO A 28 -12.97 5.92 17.96
C PRO A 28 -11.47 5.70 18.14
N VAL A 29 -11.08 4.73 18.98
CA VAL A 29 -9.68 4.37 19.21
C VAL A 29 -8.96 3.97 17.91
N ILE A 30 -9.66 3.37 16.94
CA ILE A 30 -9.08 3.01 15.64
C ILE A 30 -8.98 4.24 14.72
N ALA A 31 -9.92 5.18 14.82
CA ALA A 31 -9.90 6.42 14.04
C ALA A 31 -8.67 7.28 14.33
N ASP A 32 -8.21 7.30 15.59
CA ASP A 32 -6.98 7.98 16.01
C ASP A 32 -5.73 7.48 15.25
N PHE A 33 -5.78 6.25 14.73
CA PHE A 33 -4.69 5.65 13.96
C PHE A 33 -4.87 5.74 12.44
N PHE A 34 -5.88 6.43 11.90
CA PHE A 34 -6.08 6.49 10.44
C PHE A 34 -4.87 6.99 9.66
N ALA A 35 -4.18 8.02 10.17
CA ALA A 35 -2.99 8.54 9.52
C ALA A 35 -1.84 7.53 9.54
N VAL A 36 -1.49 7.04 10.73
CA VAL A 36 -0.35 6.11 10.91
C VAL A 36 -0.64 4.75 10.26
N GLY A 37 -1.83 4.21 10.48
CA GLY A 37 -2.31 2.95 9.89
C GLY A 37 -2.39 3.03 8.37
N GLY A 38 -3.01 4.08 7.82
CA GLY A 38 -3.10 4.28 6.38
C GLY A 38 -1.72 4.39 5.71
N MET A 39 -0.78 5.10 6.33
CA MET A 39 0.61 5.18 5.86
C MET A 39 1.34 3.83 5.97
N ALA A 40 1.13 3.08 7.05
CA ALA A 40 1.73 1.76 7.22
C ALA A 40 1.22 0.76 6.16
N ILE A 41 -0.08 0.78 5.85
CA ILE A 41 -0.67 -0.03 4.79
C ILE A 41 -0.07 0.34 3.43
N SER A 42 0.06 1.65 3.16
CA SER A 42 0.64 2.16 1.91
C SER A 42 2.11 1.76 1.75
N ALA A 43 2.90 1.87 2.82
CA ALA A 43 4.29 1.41 2.85
C ALA A 43 4.39 -0.10 2.65
N LEU A 44 3.53 -0.90 3.31
CA LEU A 44 3.51 -2.35 3.15
C LEU A 44 3.15 -2.77 1.72
N ALA A 45 2.13 -2.14 1.12
CA ALA A 45 1.73 -2.43 -0.25
C ALA A 45 2.85 -2.08 -1.25
N GLY A 46 3.51 -0.93 -1.05
CA GLY A 46 4.70 -0.54 -1.82
C GLY A 46 5.86 -1.52 -1.65
N PHE A 47 6.10 -1.98 -0.43
CA PHE A 47 7.15 -2.95 -0.10
C PHE A 47 6.96 -4.31 -0.76
N LEU A 48 5.75 -4.84 -0.70
CA LEU A 48 5.40 -6.10 -1.37
C LEU A 48 5.57 -5.97 -2.89
N TYR A 49 5.19 -4.84 -3.46
CA TYR A 49 5.40 -4.57 -4.87
C TYR A 49 6.91 -4.50 -5.22
N GLY A 50 7.68 -3.68 -4.52
CA GLY A 50 9.10 -3.43 -4.78
C GLY A 50 9.97 -4.69 -4.71
N ARG A 51 9.65 -5.62 -3.80
CA ARG A 51 10.34 -6.93 -3.69
C ARG A 51 10.31 -7.78 -4.96
N THR A 52 9.33 -7.56 -5.83
CA THR A 52 9.16 -8.34 -7.06
C THR A 52 9.87 -7.72 -8.27
N ARG A 53 10.57 -6.60 -8.07
CA ARG A 53 11.12 -5.79 -9.15
C ARG A 53 12.64 -5.80 -9.10
N THR A 54 13.25 -5.87 -10.28
CA THR A 54 14.70 -5.81 -10.46
C THR A 54 15.20 -4.37 -10.63
N GLY A 55 14.42 -3.52 -11.30
CA GLY A 55 14.73 -2.10 -11.49
C GLY A 55 14.29 -1.24 -10.31
N LEU A 56 15.21 -0.42 -9.78
CA LEU A 56 14.95 0.50 -8.67
C LEU A 56 13.85 1.52 -9.01
N SER A 57 13.92 2.17 -10.17
CA SER A 57 12.92 3.14 -10.60
C SER A 57 11.53 2.54 -10.68
N ILE A 58 11.42 1.33 -11.24
CA ILE A 58 10.16 0.59 -11.35
C ILE A 58 9.62 0.26 -9.95
N ALA A 59 10.47 -0.17 -9.02
CA ALA A 59 10.08 -0.49 -7.65
C ALA A 59 9.55 0.72 -6.89
N VAL A 60 10.26 1.85 -6.95
CA VAL A 60 9.89 3.10 -6.28
C VAL A 60 8.62 3.70 -6.88
N MET A 61 8.56 3.84 -8.21
CA MET A 61 7.39 4.43 -8.88
C MET A 61 6.15 3.57 -8.72
N GLY A 62 6.27 2.24 -8.87
CA GLY A 62 5.13 1.35 -8.67
C GLY A 62 4.72 1.26 -7.20
N GLY A 63 5.66 1.36 -6.25
CA GLY A 63 5.32 1.46 -4.83
C GLY A 63 4.55 2.74 -4.51
N ALA A 64 4.97 3.87 -5.10
CA ALA A 64 4.28 5.15 -4.98
C ALA A 64 2.86 5.10 -5.55
N LEU A 65 2.70 4.50 -6.74
CA LEU A 65 1.40 4.32 -7.39
C LEU A 65 0.46 3.42 -6.58
N VAL A 66 0.96 2.26 -6.11
CA VAL A 66 0.15 1.32 -5.32
C VAL A 66 -0.26 1.96 -4.01
N GLY A 67 0.67 2.55 -3.26
CA GLY A 67 0.39 3.20 -1.97
C GLY A 67 -0.56 4.38 -2.10
N GLY A 68 -0.35 5.25 -3.10
CA GLY A 68 -1.26 6.35 -3.39
C GLY A 68 -2.66 5.89 -3.79
N ALA A 69 -2.76 4.92 -4.71
CA ALA A 69 -4.05 4.43 -5.21
C ALA A 69 -4.89 3.78 -4.11
N CYS A 70 -4.30 2.95 -3.23
CA CYS A 70 -5.07 2.34 -2.16
C CYS A 70 -5.50 3.35 -1.09
N ALA A 71 -4.62 4.29 -0.73
CA ALA A 71 -4.94 5.31 0.25
C ALA A 71 -6.00 6.28 -0.25
N LEU A 72 -5.95 6.69 -1.53
CA LEU A 72 -6.95 7.54 -2.13
C LEU A 72 -8.35 6.94 -1.99
N ILE A 73 -8.51 5.64 -2.28
CA ILE A 73 -9.80 4.95 -2.15
C ILE A 73 -10.24 4.90 -0.68
N GLY A 74 -9.35 4.53 0.24
CA GLY A 74 -9.66 4.48 1.67
C GLY A 74 -10.09 5.85 2.23
N ILE A 75 -9.30 6.89 1.96
CA ILE A 75 -9.57 8.25 2.45
C ILE A 75 -10.83 8.82 1.80
N LEU A 76 -11.11 8.51 0.53
CA LEU A 76 -12.37 8.90 -0.12
C LEU A 76 -13.58 8.29 0.57
N VAL A 77 -13.51 7.02 0.96
CA VAL A 77 -14.58 6.35 1.74
C VAL A 77 -14.74 7.04 3.10
N SER A 78 -13.63 7.29 3.81
CA SER A 78 -13.64 7.95 5.12
C SER A 78 -14.22 9.37 5.07
N TRP A 79 -13.86 10.14 4.03
CA TRP A 79 -14.43 11.47 3.79
C TRP A 79 -15.94 11.39 3.53
N ARG A 80 -16.39 10.38 2.76
CA ARG A 80 -17.81 10.21 2.45
C ARG A 80 -18.65 9.81 3.67
N LEU A 81 -18.05 9.05 4.60
CA LEU A 81 -18.61 8.68 5.90
C LEU A 81 -18.60 9.83 6.91
N GLY A 82 -17.84 10.89 6.65
CA GLY A 82 -17.75 12.08 7.50
C GLY A 82 -16.67 11.99 8.59
N ASP A 83 -15.80 10.99 8.56
CA ASP A 83 -14.79 10.79 9.60
C ASP A 83 -13.60 11.75 9.47
N VAL A 84 -13.29 12.21 8.26
CA VAL A 84 -12.12 13.07 7.98
C VAL A 84 -12.46 14.27 7.08
N PRO A 85 -11.82 15.43 7.30
CA PRO A 85 -12.01 16.60 6.45
C PRO A 85 -11.36 16.40 5.06
N ALA A 86 -11.91 17.06 4.04
CA ALA A 86 -11.48 16.94 2.64
C ALA A 86 -9.98 17.23 2.43
N VAL A 87 -9.37 18.05 3.29
CA VAL A 87 -7.93 18.35 3.24
C VAL A 87 -7.06 17.09 3.43
N ILE A 88 -7.53 16.11 4.22
CA ILE A 88 -6.85 14.82 4.45
C ILE A 88 -6.87 13.96 3.19
N LEU A 89 -7.85 14.14 2.30
CA LEU A 89 -7.89 13.44 1.01
C LEU A 89 -6.68 13.80 0.16
N ALA A 90 -6.34 15.09 0.07
CA ALA A 90 -5.16 15.53 -0.68
C ALA A 90 -3.86 15.21 0.07
N LEU A 91 -3.73 15.66 1.32
CA LEU A 91 -2.50 15.50 2.10
C LEU A 91 -2.20 14.03 2.42
N GLY A 92 -3.20 13.27 2.87
CA GLY A 92 -3.06 11.85 3.20
C GLY A 92 -2.72 11.01 1.98
N THR A 93 -3.29 11.31 0.81
CA THR A 93 -2.91 10.65 -0.45
C THR A 93 -1.47 10.99 -0.83
N ALA A 94 -1.06 12.26 -0.76
CA ALA A 94 0.31 12.66 -1.08
C ALA A 94 1.35 12.00 -0.17
N LEU A 95 1.09 11.95 1.14
CA LEU A 95 1.93 11.24 2.10
C LEU A 95 1.93 9.72 1.85
N SER A 96 0.81 9.16 1.40
CA SER A 96 0.70 7.73 1.05
C SER A 96 1.45 7.38 -0.24
N VAL A 97 1.50 8.29 -1.21
CA VAL A 97 2.38 8.17 -2.39
C VAL A 97 3.84 8.15 -1.94
N PHE A 98 4.23 9.08 -1.07
CA PHE A 98 5.60 9.15 -0.57
C PHE A 98 6.00 7.91 0.25
N THR A 99 5.17 7.52 1.22
CA THR A 99 5.41 6.33 2.06
C THR A 99 5.34 5.03 1.25
N GLY A 100 4.46 4.95 0.25
CA GLY A 100 4.44 3.84 -0.72
C GLY A 100 5.72 3.77 -1.55
N ALA A 101 6.29 4.91 -1.94
CA ALA A 101 7.58 4.98 -2.63
C ALA A 101 8.72 4.46 -1.74
N LEU A 102 8.75 4.86 -0.46
CA LEU A 102 9.70 4.35 0.54
C LEU A 102 9.52 2.85 0.77
N GLY A 103 8.28 2.38 0.82
CA GLY A 103 7.95 0.97 0.84
C GLY A 103 8.56 0.25 -0.37
N GLY A 104 8.32 0.76 -1.58
CA GLY A 104 8.88 0.23 -2.82
C GLY A 104 10.41 0.15 -2.82
N LEU A 105 11.07 1.20 -2.33
CA LEU A 105 12.53 1.24 -2.16
C LEU A 105 13.01 0.16 -1.17
N ALA A 106 12.41 0.09 0.02
CA ALA A 106 12.76 -0.91 1.02
C ALA A 106 12.52 -2.32 0.48
N GLY A 107 11.43 -2.55 -0.24
CA GLY A 107 11.12 -3.84 -0.84
C GLY A 107 12.17 -4.28 -1.84
N TRP A 108 12.62 -3.35 -2.68
CA TRP A 108 13.71 -3.59 -3.61
C TRP A 108 15.03 -3.89 -2.90
N LEU A 109 15.38 -3.13 -1.85
CA LEU A 109 16.61 -3.32 -1.09
C LEU A 109 16.67 -4.70 -0.41
N PHE A 110 15.54 -5.15 0.15
CA PHE A 110 15.44 -6.43 0.83
C PHE A 110 15.04 -7.60 -0.10
N ARG A 111 15.15 -7.44 -1.43
CA ARG A 111 14.76 -8.50 -2.37
C ARG A 111 15.66 -9.73 -2.31
N ASP A 112 16.94 -9.58 -1.96
CA ASP A 112 17.93 -10.65 -2.04
C ASP A 112 17.72 -11.76 -1.00
N GLY A 113 17.02 -11.50 0.10
CA GLY A 113 16.60 -12.53 1.06
C GLY A 113 15.47 -13.45 0.58
N TYR A 114 14.77 -13.10 -0.52
CA TYR A 114 13.61 -13.83 -1.04
C TYR A 114 13.96 -14.79 -2.19
N ARG A 115 15.23 -14.78 -2.65
CA ARG A 115 15.70 -15.55 -3.81
C ARG A 115 15.71 -17.08 -3.64
N GLY A 116 15.27 -17.59 -2.49
CA GLY A 116 15.44 -19.00 -2.10
C GLY A 116 14.20 -19.84 -1.86
N ARG A 117 12.96 -19.35 -1.97
CA ARG A 117 11.80 -20.13 -1.46
C ARG A 117 10.57 -20.29 -2.34
N TRP A 118 10.38 -19.51 -3.41
CA TRP A 118 9.16 -19.60 -4.24
C TRP A 118 9.41 -20.03 -5.69
N TRP A 119 10.67 -20.14 -6.11
CA TRP A 119 11.05 -20.53 -7.48
C TRP A 119 11.15 -22.05 -7.67
N TYR A 120 11.40 -22.83 -6.61
CA TYR A 120 11.46 -24.29 -6.71
C TYR A 120 10.08 -24.95 -6.67
N ASP A 121 9.11 -24.36 -5.96
CA ASP A 121 7.75 -24.90 -5.90
C ASP A 121 6.94 -24.67 -7.19
N ALA A 122 7.34 -23.69 -8.00
CA ALA A 122 6.74 -23.40 -9.31
C ALA A 122 7.47 -24.08 -10.48
N ALA A 123 8.72 -24.55 -10.28
CA ALA A 123 9.50 -25.29 -11.29
C ALA A 123 9.22 -26.81 -11.26
N GLY A 124 8.28 -27.27 -10.42
CA GLY A 124 7.63 -28.56 -10.54
C GLY A 124 6.58 -28.57 -11.66
N ARG A 125 7.01 -28.22 -12.89
CA ARG A 125 6.47 -28.60 -14.22
C ARG A 125 7.08 -27.72 -15.30
#